data_AF-A0A5C9CQ63-F1
#
_entry.id   AF-A0A5C9CQ63-F1
#
_cell.length_a   1.000
_cell.length_b   1.000
_cell.length_c   1.000
_cell.angle_alpha   90.00
_cell.angle_beta   90.00
_cell.angle_gamma   90.00
#
_symmetry.space_group_name_H-M   'P 1'
#
loop_
_entity.id
_entity.type
_entity.pdbx_description
1 polymer ?
#
loop_
_entity_poly.entity_id
_entity_poly.type
_entity_poly.pdbx_seq_one_letter_code
_entity_poly.pdbx_strand_id
1 'polypeptide(L)'
;MKTLSRLLLLCFMCLLPAAFAQTMPPLNRNAWNIVFVQSFEASPTTNNLSAQGFNHALLFGQLLNTITAGKSADVRQIGSLASKSNPQDMTAIQSIEPYAVLNNRGVSHTVVNSGGITAYNSPAYIINNILSNQPHGNYIMAMPAAMINSTVAALSDPTAPVVSLTPGNTNQYLVLSVENARTAVTVYEDNIKPAAHYPDLNLKPTAHYACPQSPVTFTAAKPKTSKFQFNTGQTVLFVRHVEAHPNSAFENGNFVCQGEWRAIGANKILLDKIGGKVNNILTTNPGNLIGCDSNCAYVRPSLTISPFTIAHQQPLTLAGFQWNDAPTLAASLFTQNTPYSSQAFNQATTLVAWEHEHIQEAFQYLFNTLYQNPEAAQKIPQWSFTDYDTLWKLQTNDKGDITFSNSCEGIDSNALPSTCPAFPVGTK
;
A
#
# COMPACT_ATOMS: atom_id res chain seq x y z
N MET A 1 -11.57 80.69 9.36
CA MET A 1 -10.43 80.30 10.24
C MET A 1 -10.84 79.00 10.95
N LYS A 2 -10.74 77.80 10.35
CA LYS A 2 -9.56 76.93 10.14
C LYS A 2 -8.57 76.89 11.31
N THR A 3 -8.69 75.87 12.16
CA THR A 3 -7.56 75.05 12.64
C THR A 3 -8.07 73.67 13.06
N LEU A 4 -7.71 72.68 12.23
CA LEU A 4 -7.81 71.24 12.46
C LEU A 4 -6.71 70.84 13.45
N SER A 5 -7.03 70.10 14.52
CA SER A 5 -6.03 69.38 15.32
C SER A 5 -6.19 67.88 15.05
N ARG A 6 -5.24 67.32 14.30
CA ARG A 6 -5.12 65.89 14.00
C ARG A 6 -4.41 65.24 15.18
N LEU A 7 -5.10 64.35 15.90
CA LEU A 7 -4.48 63.44 16.84
C LEU A 7 -3.86 62.28 16.03
N LEU A 8 -2.54 62.21 16.02
CA LEU A 8 -1.76 61.18 15.36
C LEU A 8 -1.73 59.93 16.28
N LEU A 9 -2.41 58.86 15.88
CA LEU A 9 -2.26 57.55 16.53
C LEU A 9 -0.95 56.93 16.03
N LEU A 10 0.11 56.98 16.83
CA LEU A 10 1.34 56.23 16.56
C LEU A 10 1.09 54.75 16.81
N CYS A 11 1.07 53.98 15.73
CA CYS A 11 1.03 52.53 15.73
C CYS A 11 2.41 52.01 16.14
N PHE A 12 2.56 51.57 17.40
CA PHE A 12 3.73 50.81 17.85
C PHE A 12 3.60 49.37 17.34
N MET A 13 4.01 49.13 16.09
CA MET A 13 4.33 47.78 15.61
C MET A 13 5.64 47.35 16.28
N CYS A 14 5.54 46.67 17.42
CA CYS A 14 6.64 45.89 17.95
C CYS A 14 6.93 44.73 16.98
N LEU A 15 8.08 44.83 16.32
CA LEU A 15 8.76 43.76 15.59
C LEU A 15 9.01 42.59 16.55
N LEU A 16 8.16 41.56 16.48
CA LEU A 16 8.53 40.21 16.87
C LEU A 16 9.27 39.56 15.70
N PRO A 17 10.34 38.78 15.95
CA PRO A 17 11.05 38.10 14.89
C PRO A 17 10.09 37.12 14.19
N ALA A 18 10.04 37.20 12.88
CA ALA A 18 9.33 36.28 12.01
C ALA A 18 9.94 34.87 12.13
N ALA A 19 9.51 34.11 13.14
CA ALA A 19 9.87 32.71 13.34
C ALA A 19 8.62 31.82 13.23
N PHE A 20 7.78 32.05 12.21
CA PHE A 20 6.63 31.19 11.87
C PHE A 20 6.34 31.18 10.37
N ALA A 21 7.37 31.32 9.52
CA ALA A 21 7.21 31.39 8.07
C ALA A 21 8.01 30.31 7.35
N GLN A 22 7.65 29.04 7.58
CA GLN A 22 7.77 27.98 6.57
C GLN A 22 6.68 26.94 6.86
N THR A 23 5.41 27.34 6.66
CA THR A 23 4.28 26.43 6.88
C THR A 23 4.15 25.37 5.79
N MET A 24 4.76 25.58 4.61
CA MET A 24 4.80 24.63 3.50
C MET A 24 6.08 24.80 2.65
N PRO A 25 6.60 23.74 2.02
CA PRO A 25 7.77 23.81 1.17
C PRO A 25 7.48 24.58 -0.13
N PRO A 26 8.39 25.45 -0.59
CA PRO A 26 8.22 26.22 -1.81
C PRO A 26 8.55 25.36 -3.05
N LEU A 27 7.72 24.36 -3.36
CA LEU A 27 7.92 23.50 -4.54
C LEU A 27 7.94 24.33 -5.84
N ASN A 28 8.99 24.20 -6.65
CA ASN A 28 9.22 24.97 -7.87
C ASN A 28 9.28 24.03 -9.09
N ARG A 29 8.43 24.25 -10.10
CA ARG A 29 8.41 23.44 -11.35
C ARG A 29 9.71 23.46 -12.15
N ASN A 30 10.54 24.49 -11.97
CA ASN A 30 11.83 24.66 -12.63
C ASN A 30 12.99 24.08 -11.82
N ALA A 31 12.71 23.49 -10.66
CA ALA A 31 13.68 22.79 -9.83
C ALA A 31 13.38 21.28 -9.83
N TRP A 32 14.37 20.46 -9.48
CA TRP A 32 14.07 19.14 -8.94
C TRP A 32 13.71 19.29 -7.48
N ASN A 33 12.48 18.93 -7.09
CA ASN A 33 12.08 18.85 -5.69
C ASN A 33 11.87 17.39 -5.32
N ILE A 34 12.70 16.87 -4.42
CA ILE A 34 12.54 15.55 -3.83
C ILE A 34 11.93 15.72 -2.46
N VAL A 35 10.66 15.35 -2.31
CA VAL A 35 9.95 15.32 -1.03
C VAL A 35 10.12 13.93 -0.44
N PHE A 36 10.97 13.82 0.57
CA PHE A 36 11.21 12.59 1.30
C PHE A 36 10.19 12.41 2.41
N VAL A 37 9.48 11.29 2.35
CA VAL A 37 8.47 10.89 3.34
C VAL A 37 9.04 9.72 4.12
N GLN A 38 9.14 9.83 5.44
CA GLN A 38 9.62 8.71 6.23
C GLN A 38 8.54 7.65 6.42
N SER A 39 8.95 6.40 6.67
CA SER A 39 8.04 5.39 7.21
C SER A 39 7.44 5.87 8.54
N PHE A 40 6.12 5.99 8.61
CA PHE A 40 5.41 6.39 9.82
C PHE A 40 5.27 5.21 10.79
N GLU A 41 5.45 5.47 12.09
CA GLU A 41 5.26 4.56 13.24
C GLU A 41 5.11 3.07 12.89
N ALA A 42 6.18 2.45 12.39
CA ALA A 42 6.20 1.05 11.96
C ALA A 42 5.81 0.12 13.11
N SER A 43 5.02 -0.91 12.82
CA SER A 43 4.77 -1.97 13.77
C SER A 43 5.97 -2.92 13.84
N PRO A 44 6.52 -3.18 15.03
CA PRO A 44 7.70 -4.03 15.18
C PRO A 44 7.43 -5.52 14.85
N THR A 45 6.15 -5.93 14.72
CA THR A 45 5.77 -7.34 14.60
C THR A 45 4.95 -7.67 13.35
N THR A 46 4.53 -6.68 12.54
CA THR A 46 3.57 -6.95 11.46
C THR A 46 4.04 -6.63 10.05
N ASN A 47 5.28 -6.15 9.87
CA ASN A 47 5.82 -5.65 8.59
C ASN A 47 5.03 -4.48 7.96
N ASN A 48 4.10 -3.88 8.72
CA ASN A 48 3.21 -2.81 8.29
C ASN A 48 3.33 -1.61 9.23
N LEU A 49 2.65 -0.52 8.89
CA LEU A 49 2.38 0.55 9.84
C LEU A 49 1.66 0.02 11.09
N SER A 50 1.87 0.67 12.23
CA SER A 50 0.93 0.55 13.36
C SER A 50 -0.39 1.25 13.03
N ALA A 51 -1.42 1.09 13.87
CA ALA A 51 -2.65 1.87 13.73
C ALA A 51 -2.38 3.39 13.79
N GLN A 52 -1.44 3.81 14.65
CA GLN A 52 -0.98 5.20 14.70
C GLN A 52 -0.32 5.63 13.38
N GLY A 53 0.62 4.83 12.87
CA GLY A 53 1.29 5.12 11.61
C GLY A 53 0.33 5.18 10.43
N PHE A 54 -0.71 4.34 10.42
CA PHE A 54 -1.73 4.37 9.38
C PHE A 54 -2.58 5.64 9.42
N ASN A 55 -3.03 6.09 10.60
CA ASN A 55 -3.68 7.40 10.74
C ASN A 55 -2.75 8.54 10.32
N HIS A 56 -1.46 8.44 10.63
CA HIS A 56 -0.47 9.42 10.22
C HIS A 56 -0.39 9.48 8.68
N ALA A 57 -0.26 8.34 8.01
CA ALA A 57 -0.21 8.25 6.55
C ALA A 57 -1.45 8.86 5.87
N LEU A 58 -2.65 8.59 6.41
CA LEU A 58 -3.91 9.13 5.88
C LEU A 58 -3.95 10.68 5.96
N LEU A 59 -3.59 11.23 7.12
CA LEU A 59 -3.53 12.68 7.34
C LEU A 59 -2.40 13.33 6.53
N PHE A 60 -1.25 12.65 6.43
CA PHE A 60 -0.10 13.13 5.67
C PHE A 60 -0.38 13.14 4.16
N GLY A 61 -1.17 12.18 3.66
CA GLY A 61 -1.67 12.20 2.29
C GLY A 61 -2.48 13.46 1.97
N GLN A 62 -3.37 13.88 2.89
CA GLN A 62 -4.13 15.14 2.77
C GLN A 62 -3.22 16.38 2.85
N LEU A 63 -2.20 16.35 3.71
CA LEU A 63 -1.19 17.41 3.79
C LEU A 63 -0.40 17.53 2.48
N LEU A 64 0.10 16.42 1.93
CA LEU A 64 0.80 16.42 0.64
C LEU A 64 -0.08 16.91 -0.51
N ASN A 65 -1.37 16.58 -0.47
CA ASN A 65 -2.34 17.11 -1.43
C ASN A 65 -2.44 18.65 -1.33
N THR A 66 -2.36 19.20 -0.13
CA THR A 66 -2.30 20.65 0.11
C THR A 66 -0.97 21.26 -0.37
N ILE A 67 0.16 20.62 -0.04
CA ILE A 67 1.51 21.06 -0.46
C ILE A 67 1.64 21.11 -1.98
N THR A 68 1.05 20.14 -2.68
CA THR A 68 1.08 20.02 -4.14
C THR A 68 -0.11 20.65 -4.83
N ALA A 69 -1.01 21.31 -4.11
CA ALA A 69 -2.16 22.00 -4.68
C ALA A 69 -1.72 23.02 -5.74
N GLY A 70 -2.38 22.98 -6.91
CA GLY A 70 -2.01 23.80 -8.07
C GLY A 70 -0.71 23.39 -8.78
N LYS A 71 0.00 22.37 -8.28
CA LYS A 71 1.28 21.84 -8.80
C LYS A 71 1.22 20.33 -9.05
N SER A 72 0.03 19.74 -9.02
CA SER A 72 -0.16 18.28 -9.21
C SER A 72 0.34 17.82 -10.59
N ALA A 73 0.21 18.66 -11.62
CA ALA A 73 0.77 18.39 -12.95
C ALA A 73 2.31 18.33 -12.97
N ASP A 74 2.97 18.97 -12.00
CA ASP A 74 4.43 18.96 -11.87
C ASP A 74 4.94 17.76 -11.05
N VAL A 75 4.04 16.97 -10.45
CA VAL A 75 4.40 15.71 -9.79
C VAL A 75 4.80 14.69 -10.85
N ARG A 76 6.06 14.29 -10.85
CA ARG A 76 6.66 13.40 -11.84
C ARG A 76 6.59 11.94 -11.42
N GLN A 77 6.78 11.68 -10.13
CA GLN A 77 6.83 10.32 -9.60
C GLN A 77 6.36 10.29 -8.15
N ILE A 78 5.67 9.20 -7.81
CA ILE A 78 5.45 8.77 -6.43
C ILE A 78 6.15 7.41 -6.30
N GLY A 79 7.06 7.29 -5.34
CA GLY A 79 7.88 6.10 -5.18
C GLY A 79 8.10 5.74 -3.73
N SER A 80 8.37 4.46 -3.51
CA SER A 80 8.75 3.90 -2.21
C SER A 80 9.97 3.00 -2.35
N LEU A 81 10.91 3.11 -1.40
CA LEU A 81 12.11 2.29 -1.36
C LEU A 81 12.12 1.45 -0.08
N ALA A 82 12.24 0.14 -0.24
CA ALA A 82 12.39 -0.82 0.86
C ALA A 82 13.80 -1.40 0.89
N SER A 83 14.35 -1.65 2.08
CA SER A 83 15.70 -2.23 2.19
C SER A 83 15.70 -3.69 1.76
N LYS A 84 16.72 -4.11 1.01
CA LYS A 84 16.97 -5.54 0.75
C LYS A 84 17.18 -6.37 2.02
N SER A 85 17.59 -5.74 3.12
CA SER A 85 17.69 -6.41 4.42
C SER A 85 16.32 -6.69 5.07
N ASN A 86 15.26 -6.03 4.61
CA ASN A 86 13.89 -6.25 5.06
C ASN A 86 12.90 -6.10 3.88
N PRO A 87 12.90 -7.05 2.92
CA PRO A 87 12.10 -6.94 1.70
C PRO A 87 10.59 -7.17 1.93
N GLN A 88 10.20 -7.48 3.17
CA GLN A 88 8.81 -7.66 3.60
C GLN A 88 8.19 -6.36 4.12
N ASP A 89 9.01 -5.31 4.33
CA ASP A 89 8.58 -4.04 4.91
C ASP A 89 7.68 -3.24 3.95
N MET A 90 6.43 -3.09 4.35
CA MET A 90 5.41 -2.31 3.62
C MET A 90 5.28 -0.87 4.13
N THR A 91 5.98 -0.49 5.20
CA THR A 91 5.74 0.78 5.90
C THR A 91 5.95 1.99 5.01
N ALA A 92 7.00 1.97 4.18
CA ALA A 92 7.31 3.09 3.28
C ALA A 92 6.22 3.28 2.21
N ILE A 93 5.77 2.19 1.57
CA ILE A 93 4.71 2.29 0.55
C ILE A 93 3.37 2.69 1.19
N GLN A 94 3.03 2.12 2.35
CA GLN A 94 1.81 2.47 3.08
C GLN A 94 1.82 3.94 3.56
N SER A 95 3.00 4.53 3.82
CA SER A 95 3.11 5.92 4.26
C SER A 95 2.77 6.94 3.18
N ILE A 96 2.84 6.55 1.89
CA ILE A 96 2.60 7.46 0.76
C ILE A 96 1.41 7.09 -0.11
N GLU A 97 0.88 5.90 0.07
CA GLU A 97 -0.26 5.38 -0.66
C GLU A 97 -1.49 6.32 -0.61
N PRO A 98 -1.88 6.91 0.54
CA PRO A 98 -3.07 7.78 0.57
C PRO A 98 -2.94 9.00 -0.34
N TYR A 99 -1.74 9.57 -0.47
CA TYR A 99 -1.49 10.67 -1.41
C TYR A 99 -1.67 10.24 -2.86
N ALA A 100 -1.20 9.03 -3.20
CA ALA A 100 -1.28 8.48 -4.54
C ALA A 100 -2.74 8.20 -4.94
N VAL A 101 -3.53 7.60 -4.04
CA VAL A 101 -4.95 7.33 -4.26
C VAL A 101 -5.76 8.62 -4.40
N LEU A 102 -5.53 9.61 -3.52
CA LEU A 102 -6.14 10.94 -3.62
C LEU A 102 -5.93 11.63 -4.98
N ASN A 103 -4.85 11.26 -5.67
CA ASN A 103 -4.46 11.85 -6.96
C ASN A 103 -4.63 10.87 -8.15
N ASN A 104 -5.24 9.70 -7.96
CA ASN A 104 -5.38 8.64 -8.96
C ASN A 104 -4.05 8.26 -9.64
N ARG A 105 -2.97 8.18 -8.86
CA ARG A 105 -1.62 7.88 -9.35
C ARG A 105 -1.13 6.52 -8.88
N GLY A 106 -0.33 5.89 -9.73
CA GLY A 106 0.45 4.71 -9.35
C GLY A 106 1.57 5.08 -8.39
N VAL A 107 2.00 4.09 -7.60
CA VAL A 107 3.18 4.19 -6.74
C VAL A 107 4.21 3.20 -7.23
N SER A 108 5.43 3.67 -7.51
CA SER A 108 6.56 2.78 -7.76
C SER A 108 7.08 2.19 -6.45
N HIS A 109 7.50 0.93 -6.47
CA HIS A 109 8.11 0.27 -5.31
C HIS A 109 9.41 -0.40 -5.74
N THR A 110 10.48 -0.19 -4.98
CA THR A 110 11.79 -0.77 -5.30
C THR A 110 12.48 -1.26 -4.04
N VAL A 111 12.95 -2.51 -4.10
CA VAL A 111 13.86 -3.06 -3.09
C VAL A 111 15.29 -2.66 -3.43
N VAL A 112 15.94 -1.95 -2.52
CA VAL A 112 17.22 -1.27 -2.75
C VAL A 112 18.34 -1.84 -1.89
N ASN A 113 19.57 -1.74 -2.40
CA ASN A 113 20.78 -2.04 -1.64
C ASN A 113 21.10 -0.87 -0.69
N SER A 114 21.83 -1.13 0.38
CA SER A 114 22.48 -0.05 1.13
C SER A 114 23.64 0.55 0.32
N GLY A 115 23.87 1.86 0.44
CA GLY A 115 25.07 2.51 -0.11
C GLY A 115 24.84 3.95 -0.56
N GLY A 116 25.92 4.61 -0.97
CA GLY A 116 25.91 5.97 -1.52
C GLY A 116 25.68 6.00 -3.05
N ILE A 117 26.00 7.14 -3.67
CA ILE A 117 25.74 7.41 -5.10
C ILE A 117 26.43 6.45 -6.09
N THR A 118 27.49 5.77 -5.69
CA THR A 118 28.23 4.81 -6.54
C THR A 118 27.72 3.37 -6.41
N ALA A 119 26.89 3.09 -5.39
CA ALA A 119 26.32 1.77 -5.18
C ALA A 119 25.06 1.61 -6.05
N TYR A 120 25.14 0.79 -7.09
CA TYR A 120 24.00 0.54 -7.97
C TYR A 120 22.76 0.09 -7.19
N ASN A 121 21.62 0.67 -7.55
CA ASN A 121 20.33 0.43 -6.90
C ASN A 121 20.33 0.77 -5.40
N SER A 122 21.17 1.71 -4.96
CA SER A 122 21.02 2.34 -3.65
C SER A 122 20.03 3.51 -3.72
N PRO A 123 19.45 3.93 -2.58
CA PRO A 123 18.62 5.14 -2.50
C PRO A 123 19.30 6.37 -3.10
N ALA A 124 20.56 6.63 -2.71
CA ALA A 124 21.32 7.76 -3.20
C ALA A 124 21.61 7.68 -4.69
N TYR A 125 21.89 6.48 -5.22
CA TYR A 125 22.05 6.26 -6.65
C TYR A 125 20.75 6.59 -7.42
N ILE A 126 19.60 6.14 -6.92
CA ILE A 126 18.29 6.37 -7.54
C ILE A 126 17.96 7.87 -7.55
N ILE A 127 18.11 8.56 -6.41
CA ILE A 127 17.86 10.00 -6.35
C ILE A 127 18.86 10.78 -7.22
N ASN A 128 20.14 10.41 -7.22
CA ASN A 128 21.12 11.02 -8.12
C ASN A 128 20.75 10.85 -9.60
N ASN A 129 20.25 9.67 -9.98
CA ASN A 129 19.76 9.41 -11.33
C ASN A 129 18.58 10.32 -11.70
N ILE A 130 17.62 10.53 -10.78
CA ILE A 130 16.54 11.50 -10.97
C ILE A 130 17.11 12.90 -11.26
N LEU A 131 18.03 13.38 -10.42
CA LEU A 131 18.64 14.69 -10.56
C LEU A 131 19.45 14.85 -11.85
N SER A 132 19.95 13.76 -12.43
CA SER A 132 20.83 13.79 -13.60
C SER A 132 20.09 13.56 -14.92
N ASN A 133 19.03 12.74 -14.91
CA ASN A 133 18.45 12.17 -16.14
C ASN A 133 16.94 12.39 -16.26
N GLN A 134 16.27 12.93 -15.24
CA GLN A 134 14.82 13.13 -15.26
C GLN A 134 14.46 14.63 -15.35
N PRO A 135 13.30 14.98 -15.94
CA PRO A 135 12.86 16.37 -16.05
C PRO A 135 12.67 17.06 -14.68
N HIS A 136 12.74 18.39 -14.65
CA HIS A 136 12.39 19.15 -13.44
C HIS A 136 10.92 18.90 -13.02
N GLY A 137 10.67 18.99 -11.72
CA GLY A 137 9.37 18.75 -11.11
C GLY A 137 9.47 18.18 -9.70
N ASN A 138 8.35 17.65 -9.22
CA ASN A 138 8.20 17.13 -7.86
C ASN A 138 8.25 15.60 -7.86
N TYR A 139 9.14 15.03 -7.05
CA TYR A 139 9.31 13.60 -6.84
C TYR A 139 9.00 13.32 -5.37
N ILE A 140 8.00 12.48 -5.11
CA ILE A 140 7.59 12.13 -3.75
C ILE A 140 8.10 10.74 -3.44
N MET A 141 9.05 10.63 -2.51
CA MET A 141 9.84 9.42 -2.27
C MET A 141 9.73 8.99 -0.82
N ALA A 142 9.09 7.85 -0.58
CA ALA A 142 8.93 7.28 0.76
C ALA A 142 10.00 6.22 1.06
N MET A 143 10.62 6.28 2.24
CA MET A 143 11.60 5.28 2.69
C MET A 143 11.88 5.44 4.20
N PRO A 144 12.52 4.46 4.88
CA PRO A 144 12.86 4.61 6.30
C PRO A 144 13.72 5.86 6.59
N ALA A 145 13.54 6.51 7.74
CA ALA A 145 14.23 7.76 8.09
C ALA A 145 15.77 7.65 8.03
N ALA A 146 16.34 6.51 8.47
CA ALA A 146 17.77 6.25 8.37
C ALA A 146 18.25 6.23 6.90
N MET A 147 17.42 5.70 6.00
CA MET A 147 17.68 5.66 4.57
C MET A 147 17.65 7.07 3.97
N ILE A 148 16.66 7.90 4.35
CA ILE A 148 16.58 9.33 3.96
C ILE A 148 17.86 10.05 4.40
N ASN A 149 18.24 9.92 5.68
CA ASN A 149 19.41 10.60 6.23
C ASN A 149 20.70 10.22 5.51
N SER A 150 20.90 8.92 5.23
CA SER A 150 22.07 8.45 4.46
C SER A 150 22.06 8.95 3.01
N THR A 151 20.87 9.07 2.40
CA THR A 151 20.69 9.56 1.03
C THR A 151 21.05 11.03 0.93
N VAL A 152 20.49 11.84 1.82
CA VAL A 152 20.76 13.28 1.89
C VAL A 152 22.23 13.55 2.18
N ALA A 153 22.83 12.82 3.11
CA ALA A 153 24.26 12.94 3.41
C ALA A 153 25.13 12.62 2.19
N ALA A 154 24.77 11.62 1.38
CA ALA A 154 25.51 11.25 0.17
C ALA A 154 25.35 12.25 -1.00
N LEU A 155 24.30 13.07 -0.98
CA LEU A 155 23.99 14.06 -2.02
C LEU A 155 24.38 15.50 -1.63
N SER A 156 24.69 15.73 -0.35
CA SER A 156 25.01 17.06 0.17
C SER A 156 26.50 17.37 0.06
N ASP A 157 26.84 18.65 0.09
CA ASP A 157 28.23 19.10 0.20
C ASP A 157 28.84 18.56 1.51
N PRO A 158 29.96 17.81 1.47
CA PRO A 158 30.59 17.24 2.67
C PRO A 158 31.09 18.30 3.65
N THR A 159 31.17 19.57 3.25
CA THR A 159 31.59 20.69 4.09
C THR A 159 30.43 21.44 4.74
N ALA A 160 29.19 21.21 4.30
CA ALA A 160 28.00 21.83 4.86
C ALA A 160 27.45 21.03 6.06
N PRO A 161 26.82 21.68 7.05
CA PRO A 161 26.08 20.97 8.09
C PRO A 161 25.03 20.04 7.50
N VAL A 162 25.06 18.76 7.89
CA VAL A 162 24.10 17.76 7.42
C VAL A 162 22.73 18.04 8.02
N VAL A 163 21.78 18.41 7.17
CA VAL A 163 20.36 18.48 7.52
C VAL A 163 19.79 17.06 7.49
N SER A 164 19.16 16.62 8.58
CA SER A 164 18.66 15.26 8.73
C SER A 164 17.38 15.20 9.56
N LEU A 165 16.59 14.15 9.36
CA LEU A 165 15.45 13.82 10.19
C LEU A 165 15.93 13.37 11.57
N THR A 166 15.24 13.82 12.61
CA THR A 166 15.56 13.46 14.00
C THR A 166 15.16 12.00 14.25
N PRO A 167 16.07 11.13 14.72
CA PRO A 167 15.73 9.74 15.00
C PRO A 167 14.53 9.63 15.96
N GLY A 168 13.52 8.88 15.56
CA GLY A 168 12.29 8.66 16.35
C GLY A 168 11.24 9.78 16.26
N ASN A 169 11.53 10.90 15.59
CA ASN A 169 10.52 11.92 15.30
C ASN A 169 9.86 11.64 13.94
N THR A 170 8.68 11.03 13.96
CA THR A 170 7.88 10.71 12.77
C THR A 170 7.15 11.91 12.18
N ASN A 171 7.06 13.04 12.90
CA ASN A 171 6.37 14.26 12.48
C ASN A 171 7.17 15.14 11.51
N GLN A 172 8.28 14.62 11.00
CA GLN A 172 9.18 15.34 10.11
C GLN A 172 9.15 14.76 8.70
N TYR A 173 9.26 15.64 7.71
CA TYR A 173 9.57 15.27 6.34
C TYR A 173 10.64 16.21 5.80
N LEU A 174 11.33 15.81 4.75
CA LEU A 174 12.49 16.53 4.24
C LEU A 174 12.28 16.86 2.77
N VAL A 175 12.61 18.09 2.37
CA VAL A 175 12.62 18.48 0.97
C VAL A 175 14.03 18.82 0.55
N LEU A 176 14.51 18.13 -0.50
CA LEU A 176 15.72 18.46 -1.22
C LEU A 176 15.32 19.13 -2.52
N SER A 177 15.77 20.38 -2.73
CA SER A 177 15.53 21.14 -3.94
C SER A 177 16.85 21.43 -4.65
N VAL A 178 16.93 21.16 -5.96
CA VAL A 178 18.08 21.53 -6.81
C VAL A 178 17.63 22.49 -7.89
N GLU A 179 18.19 23.69 -7.90
CA GLU A 179 17.94 24.73 -8.91
C GLU A 179 19.24 25.48 -9.21
N ASN A 180 19.57 25.68 -10.49
CA ASN A 180 20.79 26.39 -10.92
C ASN A 180 22.08 25.86 -10.26
N ALA A 181 22.20 24.53 -10.17
CA ALA A 181 23.30 23.82 -9.49
C ALA A 181 23.46 24.15 -7.99
N ARG A 182 22.42 24.70 -7.35
CA ARG A 182 22.36 24.90 -5.91
C ARG A 182 21.41 23.88 -5.29
N THR A 183 21.91 23.18 -4.29
CA THR A 183 21.12 22.24 -3.48
C THR A 183 20.69 22.92 -2.19
N ALA A 184 19.39 22.88 -1.90
CA ALA A 184 18.81 23.26 -0.63
C ALA A 184 18.16 22.04 0.00
N VAL A 185 18.39 21.85 1.30
CA VAL A 185 17.75 20.78 2.08
C VAL A 185 17.08 21.41 3.28
N THR A 186 15.80 21.09 3.51
CA THR A 186 15.03 21.64 4.62
C THR A 186 14.15 20.56 5.24
N VAL A 187 14.14 20.50 6.56
CA VAL A 187 13.21 19.66 7.34
C VAL A 187 11.99 20.50 7.69
N TYR A 188 10.82 19.90 7.53
CA TYR A 188 9.53 20.48 7.84
C TYR A 188 8.83 19.62 8.89
N GLU A 189 8.08 20.25 9.79
CA GLU A 189 7.17 19.57 10.70
C GLU A 189 5.78 19.48 10.07
N ASP A 190 5.20 18.28 10.02
CA ASP A 190 3.83 18.09 9.53
C ASP A 190 2.75 18.55 10.53
N ASN A 191 3.11 18.66 11.83
CA ASN A 191 2.21 19.01 12.93
C ASN A 191 1.01 18.06 13.08
N ILE A 192 1.09 16.83 12.57
CA ILE A 192 0.03 15.83 12.63
C ILE A 192 0.02 15.15 14.00
N LYS A 193 -1.16 14.98 14.59
CA LYS A 193 -1.36 14.17 15.79
C LYS A 193 -2.19 12.93 15.42
N PRO A 194 -1.55 11.82 15.02
CA PRO A 194 -2.27 10.64 14.59
C PRO A 194 -2.98 9.96 15.76
N ALA A 195 -4.18 9.44 15.52
CA ALA A 195 -4.90 8.63 16.50
C ALA A 195 -4.20 7.28 16.71
N ALA A 196 -4.13 6.80 17.96
CA ALA A 196 -3.49 5.52 18.27
C ALA A 196 -4.35 4.28 17.94
N HIS A 197 -5.65 4.47 17.69
CA HIS A 197 -6.59 3.40 17.30
C HIS A 197 -6.76 3.38 15.77
N TYR A 198 -7.18 2.23 15.23
CA TYR A 198 -7.49 2.11 13.81
C TYR A 198 -8.61 3.08 13.40
N PRO A 199 -8.61 3.68 12.18
CA PRO A 199 -9.61 4.67 11.80
C PRO A 199 -11.06 4.20 12.00
N ASP A 200 -11.91 5.10 12.51
CA ASP A 200 -13.35 4.86 12.72
C ASP A 200 -14.15 4.89 11.40
N LEU A 201 -13.77 4.04 10.45
CA LEU A 201 -14.42 3.85 9.17
C LEU A 201 -14.87 2.40 9.09
N ASN A 202 -16.17 2.17 9.24
CA ASN A 202 -16.76 0.83 9.20
C ASN A 202 -17.85 0.77 8.14
N LEU A 203 -17.62 -0.03 7.10
CA LEU A 203 -18.66 -0.37 6.15
C LEU A 203 -19.65 -1.35 6.77
N LYS A 204 -20.86 -1.36 6.23
CA LYS A 204 -21.91 -2.30 6.61
C LYS A 204 -22.37 -3.05 5.37
N PRO A 205 -22.71 -4.34 5.49
CA PRO A 205 -23.37 -5.03 4.39
C PRO A 205 -24.64 -4.29 3.98
N THR A 206 -24.83 -4.13 2.69
CA THR A 206 -26.03 -3.51 2.12
C THR A 206 -27.20 -4.47 2.29
N ALA A 207 -28.28 -4.00 2.92
CA ALA A 207 -29.49 -4.81 3.11
C ALA A 207 -30.04 -5.26 1.76
N HIS A 208 -30.38 -6.54 1.65
CA HIS A 208 -30.90 -7.17 0.42
C HIS A 208 -29.95 -7.15 -0.80
N TYR A 209 -28.66 -6.88 -0.59
CA TYR A 209 -27.67 -7.01 -1.65
C TYR A 209 -27.43 -8.50 -1.96
N ALA A 210 -27.70 -8.88 -3.21
CA ALA A 210 -27.37 -10.20 -3.71
C ALA A 210 -25.88 -10.26 -4.07
N CYS A 211 -25.19 -11.33 -3.65
CA CYS A 211 -23.81 -11.54 -4.06
C CYS A 211 -23.68 -11.50 -5.59
N PRO A 212 -22.66 -10.82 -6.16
CA PRO A 212 -22.48 -10.75 -7.60
C PRO A 212 -22.31 -12.13 -8.25
N GLN A 213 -21.66 -13.06 -7.53
CA GLN A 213 -21.51 -14.44 -7.96
C GLN A 213 -22.51 -15.35 -7.22
N SER A 214 -23.21 -16.20 -7.99
CA SER A 214 -24.09 -17.23 -7.41
C SER A 214 -23.31 -18.20 -6.51
N PRO A 215 -23.88 -18.67 -5.39
CA PRO A 215 -23.21 -19.65 -4.54
C PRO A 215 -22.96 -20.99 -5.26
N VAL A 216 -21.73 -21.46 -5.18
CA VAL A 216 -21.25 -22.74 -5.68
C VAL A 216 -20.51 -23.44 -4.55
N THR A 217 -20.70 -24.75 -4.42
CA THR A 217 -19.94 -25.59 -3.48
C THR A 217 -19.72 -26.96 -4.09
N PHE A 218 -18.49 -27.45 -4.04
CA PHE A 218 -18.16 -28.81 -4.46
C PHE A 218 -16.92 -29.32 -3.73
N THR A 219 -16.78 -30.64 -3.67
CA THR A 219 -15.62 -31.31 -3.05
C THR A 219 -14.91 -32.16 -4.08
N ALA A 220 -13.58 -32.09 -4.09
CA ALA A 220 -12.71 -33.02 -4.82
C ALA A 220 -11.94 -33.89 -3.82
N ALA A 221 -11.97 -35.19 -4.03
CA ALA A 221 -11.19 -36.12 -3.22
C ALA A 221 -9.70 -35.96 -3.52
N LYS A 222 -8.85 -36.14 -2.50
CA LYS A 222 -7.40 -36.22 -2.69
C LYS A 222 -7.07 -37.37 -3.67
N PRO A 223 -6.12 -37.20 -4.62
CA PRO A 223 -5.71 -38.30 -5.48
C PRO A 223 -5.18 -39.49 -4.66
N LYS A 224 -5.57 -40.71 -5.02
CA LYS A 224 -5.06 -41.95 -4.41
C LYS A 224 -3.57 -42.14 -4.70
N THR A 225 -3.12 -41.69 -5.85
CA THR A 225 -1.72 -41.72 -6.30
C THR A 225 -1.30 -40.31 -6.72
N SER A 226 -0.52 -39.64 -5.86
CA SER A 226 0.06 -38.33 -6.16
C SER A 226 1.52 -38.32 -5.78
N LYS A 227 2.34 -37.63 -6.58
CA LYS A 227 3.71 -37.26 -6.22
C LYS A 227 3.76 -36.11 -5.20
N PHE A 228 2.63 -35.44 -5.00
CA PHE A 228 2.51 -34.32 -4.08
C PHE A 228 2.01 -34.79 -2.72
N GLN A 229 2.63 -34.26 -1.67
CA GLN A 229 2.12 -34.31 -0.30
C GLN A 229 1.27 -33.07 -0.09
N PHE A 230 0.02 -33.26 0.35
CA PHE A 230 -0.96 -32.18 0.47
C PHE A 230 -1.12 -31.70 1.90
N ASN A 231 -1.39 -30.41 2.04
CA ASN A 231 -1.83 -29.87 3.32
C ASN A 231 -3.23 -30.37 3.70
N THR A 232 -3.45 -30.62 4.98
CA THR A 232 -4.70 -31.13 5.55
C THR A 232 -5.21 -30.20 6.65
N GLY A 233 -6.52 -30.27 6.92
CA GLY A 233 -7.16 -29.48 7.98
C GLY A 233 -7.01 -27.96 7.84
N GLN A 234 -6.78 -27.44 6.63
CA GLN A 234 -6.53 -26.02 6.41
C GLN A 234 -7.75 -25.30 5.82
N THR A 235 -7.85 -24.00 6.05
CA THR A 235 -8.81 -23.12 5.37
C THR A 235 -8.05 -21.99 4.70
N VAL A 236 -8.29 -21.77 3.41
CA VAL A 236 -7.70 -20.66 2.65
C VAL A 236 -8.83 -19.81 2.09
N LEU A 237 -8.93 -18.57 2.56
CA LEU A 237 -9.86 -17.57 2.05
C LEU A 237 -9.12 -16.64 1.10
N PHE A 238 -9.67 -16.46 -0.09
CA PHE A 238 -9.15 -15.59 -1.13
C PHE A 238 -10.06 -14.38 -1.28
N VAL A 239 -9.43 -13.21 -1.23
CA VAL A 239 -9.99 -11.93 -1.62
C VAL A 239 -9.23 -11.45 -2.84
N ARG A 240 -9.95 -10.87 -3.80
CA ARG A 240 -9.28 -10.12 -4.85
C ARG A 240 -8.87 -8.75 -4.33
N HIS A 241 -7.95 -8.09 -5.02
CA HIS A 241 -7.71 -6.68 -4.78
C HIS A 241 -9.00 -5.86 -4.93
N VAL A 242 -9.12 -4.78 -4.16
CA VAL A 242 -10.23 -3.84 -4.33
C VAL A 242 -9.97 -2.92 -5.51
N GLU A 243 -11.02 -2.51 -6.22
CA GLU A 243 -10.92 -1.47 -7.23
C GLU A 243 -12.29 -0.91 -7.61
N ALA A 244 -12.30 0.27 -8.22
CA ALA A 244 -13.34 0.67 -9.16
C ALA A 244 -12.71 1.63 -10.17
N HIS A 245 -12.20 1.12 -11.29
CA HIS A 245 -11.54 1.94 -12.30
C HIS A 245 -12.46 3.09 -12.78
N PRO A 246 -11.94 4.30 -13.04
CA PRO A 246 -12.73 5.38 -13.63
C PRO A 246 -13.19 5.03 -15.06
N ASN A 247 -12.51 4.10 -15.73
CA ASN A 247 -12.90 3.49 -17.02
C ASN A 247 -12.09 2.20 -17.29
N SER A 248 -12.45 1.44 -18.33
CA SER A 248 -11.82 0.16 -18.67
C SER A 248 -10.37 0.24 -19.17
N ALA A 249 -9.84 1.43 -19.44
CA ALA A 249 -8.46 1.63 -19.89
C ALA A 249 -7.54 2.15 -18.78
N PHE A 250 -8.07 2.39 -17.58
CA PHE A 250 -7.28 2.87 -16.45
C PHE A 250 -6.48 1.73 -15.83
N GLU A 251 -5.16 1.85 -15.84
CA GLU A 251 -4.25 0.90 -15.21
C GLU A 251 -3.00 1.65 -14.73
N ASN A 252 -2.76 1.65 -13.42
CA ASN A 252 -1.61 2.33 -12.81
C ASN A 252 -0.96 1.51 -11.67
N GLY A 253 -1.33 0.23 -11.54
CA GLY A 253 -0.86 -0.67 -10.48
C GLY A 253 -1.56 -0.52 -9.12
N ASN A 254 -2.37 0.53 -8.92
CA ASN A 254 -3.00 0.89 -7.65
C ASN A 254 -4.54 1.01 -7.77
N PHE A 255 -5.26 1.02 -6.64
CA PHE A 255 -6.70 1.28 -6.63
C PHE A 255 -7.05 2.77 -6.50
N VAL A 256 -8.34 3.10 -6.66
CA VAL A 256 -8.88 4.47 -6.51
C VAL A 256 -9.65 4.65 -5.20
N CYS A 257 -10.17 5.86 -4.95
CA CYS A 257 -10.91 6.22 -3.74
C CYS A 257 -12.01 5.22 -3.30
N GLN A 258 -12.80 4.65 -4.21
CA GLN A 258 -13.79 3.62 -3.87
C GLN A 258 -13.13 2.34 -3.32
N GLY A 259 -11.99 1.96 -3.88
CA GLY A 259 -11.16 0.88 -3.34
C GLY A 259 -10.67 1.21 -1.93
N GLU A 260 -10.22 2.43 -1.68
CA GLU A 260 -9.78 2.88 -0.35
C GLU A 260 -10.89 2.76 0.70
N TRP A 261 -12.13 3.19 0.39
CA TRP A 261 -13.28 2.98 1.27
C TRP A 261 -13.45 1.52 1.67
N ARG A 262 -13.31 0.62 0.69
CA ARG A 262 -13.46 -0.82 0.90
C ARG A 262 -12.30 -1.40 1.70
N ALA A 263 -11.06 -1.13 1.31
CA ALA A 263 -9.86 -1.62 2.00
C ALA A 263 -9.82 -1.18 3.46
N ILE A 264 -10.19 0.07 3.75
CA ILE A 264 -10.18 0.58 5.13
C ILE A 264 -11.37 0.05 5.93
N GLY A 265 -12.55 -0.01 5.31
CA GLY A 265 -13.81 -0.17 6.02
C GLY A 265 -14.42 -1.55 6.09
N ALA A 266 -13.97 -2.49 5.25
CA ALA A 266 -14.52 -3.84 5.20
C ALA A 266 -13.90 -4.80 6.25
N ASN A 267 -12.87 -4.38 6.98
CA ASN A 267 -12.06 -5.28 7.80
C ASN A 267 -12.86 -6.11 8.82
N LYS A 268 -13.84 -5.50 9.49
CA LYS A 268 -14.71 -6.24 10.42
C LYS A 268 -15.57 -7.28 9.69
N ILE A 269 -16.12 -6.95 8.52
CA ILE A 269 -16.92 -7.87 7.72
C ILE A 269 -16.05 -9.07 7.29
N LEU A 270 -14.84 -8.79 6.81
CA LEU A 270 -13.89 -9.82 6.42
C LEU A 270 -13.51 -10.72 7.61
N LEU A 271 -13.22 -10.14 8.78
CA LEU A 271 -12.94 -10.89 10.02
C LEU A 271 -14.11 -11.83 10.38
N ASP A 272 -15.35 -11.33 10.30
CA ASP A 272 -16.55 -12.12 10.61
C ASP A 272 -16.76 -13.25 9.58
N LYS A 273 -16.46 -13.01 8.29
CA LYS A 273 -16.53 -14.02 7.21
C LYS A 273 -15.47 -15.12 7.33
N ILE A 274 -14.28 -14.76 7.81
CA ILE A 274 -13.21 -15.71 8.13
C ILE A 274 -13.56 -16.54 9.37
N GLY A 275 -14.23 -15.93 10.35
CA GLY A 275 -14.49 -16.51 11.67
C GLY A 275 -13.46 -16.13 12.73
N GLY A 276 -12.71 -15.03 12.54
CA GLY A 276 -11.71 -14.52 13.48
C GLY A 276 -10.34 -14.26 12.83
N LYS A 277 -9.31 -14.08 13.68
CA LYS A 277 -7.94 -13.89 13.22
C LYS A 277 -7.42 -15.16 12.53
N VAL A 278 -6.61 -14.97 11.50
CA VAL A 278 -5.99 -16.06 10.74
C VAL A 278 -4.61 -16.41 11.28
N ASN A 279 -4.06 -17.56 10.89
CA ASN A 279 -2.67 -17.92 11.19
C ASN A 279 -1.70 -17.20 10.25
N ASN A 280 -2.09 -17.02 8.98
CA ASN A 280 -1.23 -16.42 7.95
C ASN A 280 -2.02 -15.44 7.07
N ILE A 281 -1.34 -14.39 6.62
CA ILE A 281 -1.84 -13.47 5.60
C ILE A 281 -0.80 -13.40 4.49
N LEU A 282 -1.18 -13.79 3.27
CA LEU A 282 -0.32 -13.81 2.09
C LEU A 282 -0.85 -12.85 1.04
N THR A 283 0.05 -12.11 0.39
CA THR A 283 -0.29 -11.24 -0.74
C THR A 283 0.86 -11.13 -1.73
N THR A 284 0.62 -10.44 -2.84
CA THR A 284 1.63 -10.19 -3.88
C THR A 284 2.74 -9.28 -3.38
N ASN A 285 3.91 -9.36 -4.00
CA ASN A 285 4.98 -8.42 -3.71
C ASN A 285 4.78 -7.12 -4.53
N PRO A 286 4.68 -5.93 -3.90
CA PRO A 286 4.51 -4.66 -4.60
C PRO A 286 5.68 -4.32 -5.54
N GLY A 287 6.84 -4.95 -5.38
CA GLY A 287 7.97 -4.83 -6.31
C GLY A 287 7.80 -5.61 -7.62
N ASN A 288 6.72 -6.41 -7.77
CA ASN A 288 6.41 -7.00 -9.06
C ASN A 288 5.80 -5.95 -10.01
N LEU A 289 5.93 -6.18 -11.31
CA LEU A 289 5.45 -5.26 -12.33
C LEU A 289 4.18 -5.78 -13.01
N ILE A 290 3.28 -4.87 -13.35
CA ILE A 290 2.13 -5.08 -14.21
C ILE A 290 2.23 -4.16 -15.43
N GLY A 291 1.64 -4.59 -16.56
CA GLY A 291 1.59 -3.82 -17.79
C GLY A 291 0.72 -2.57 -17.64
N CYS A 292 1.33 -1.41 -17.87
CA CYS A 292 0.67 -0.11 -18.06
C CYS A 292 1.55 0.74 -19.00
N ASP A 293 1.22 2.02 -19.26
CA ASP A 293 1.90 2.89 -20.24
C ASP A 293 3.44 2.94 -20.11
N SER A 294 4.01 2.56 -18.96
CA SER A 294 5.47 2.44 -18.76
C SER A 294 5.89 1.28 -17.83
N ASN A 295 5.05 0.25 -17.67
CA ASN A 295 5.08 -0.72 -16.55
C ASN A 295 5.03 -0.04 -15.17
N CYS A 296 4.21 -0.58 -14.28
CA CYS A 296 4.02 -0.03 -12.93
C CYS A 296 4.11 -1.14 -11.90
N ALA A 297 4.43 -0.75 -10.67
CA ALA A 297 4.45 -1.67 -9.55
C ALA A 297 3.03 -2.16 -9.26
N TYR A 298 2.87 -3.47 -9.05
CA TYR A 298 1.58 -4.10 -8.81
C TYR A 298 1.27 -4.11 -7.30
N VAL A 299 0.86 -2.95 -6.81
CA VAL A 299 0.76 -2.66 -5.38
C VAL A 299 -0.62 -3.01 -4.79
N ARG A 300 -1.67 -3.00 -5.63
CA ARG A 300 -3.06 -3.05 -5.17
C ARG A 300 -3.44 -4.26 -4.30
N PRO A 301 -3.01 -5.52 -4.51
CA PRO A 301 -3.46 -6.61 -3.64
C PRO A 301 -2.87 -6.47 -2.23
N SER A 302 -1.60 -6.07 -2.16
CA SER A 302 -0.91 -5.86 -0.89
C SER A 302 -1.53 -4.71 -0.10
N LEU A 303 -1.88 -3.61 -0.76
CA LEU A 303 -2.54 -2.46 -0.15
C LEU A 303 -4.01 -2.73 0.18
N THR A 304 -4.68 -3.63 -0.54
CA THR A 304 -6.05 -4.07 -0.23
C THR A 304 -6.15 -4.68 1.16
N ILE A 305 -5.20 -5.57 1.50
CA ILE A 305 -5.26 -6.33 2.76
C ILE A 305 -4.44 -5.71 3.89
N SER A 306 -3.58 -4.74 3.57
CA SER A 306 -2.79 -4.01 4.57
C SER A 306 -3.65 -3.44 5.71
N PRO A 307 -4.77 -2.75 5.46
CA PRO A 307 -5.58 -2.20 6.55
C PRO A 307 -6.19 -3.28 7.46
N PHE A 308 -6.59 -4.44 6.92
CA PHE A 308 -7.02 -5.60 7.74
C PHE A 308 -5.92 -6.05 8.70
N THR A 309 -4.69 -6.17 8.21
CA THR A 309 -3.56 -6.60 9.02
C THR A 309 -3.23 -5.59 10.13
N ILE A 310 -3.39 -4.28 9.86
CA ILE A 310 -3.17 -3.19 10.81
C ILE A 310 -4.28 -3.20 11.87
N ALA A 311 -5.55 -3.28 11.46
CA ALA A 311 -6.71 -3.30 12.34
C ALA A 311 -6.67 -4.48 13.33
N HIS A 312 -6.09 -5.61 12.91
CA HIS A 312 -6.06 -6.85 13.70
C HIS A 312 -4.66 -7.23 14.20
N GLN A 313 -3.66 -6.37 14.01
CA GLN A 313 -2.27 -6.56 14.44
C GLN A 313 -1.69 -7.91 13.99
N GLN A 314 -1.91 -8.25 12.72
CA GLN A 314 -1.46 -9.50 12.13
C GLN A 314 -0.26 -9.27 11.20
N PRO A 315 0.74 -10.16 11.16
CA PRO A 315 1.83 -10.06 10.19
C PRO A 315 1.34 -10.26 8.76
N LEU A 316 1.84 -9.41 7.86
CA LEU A 316 1.66 -9.57 6.42
C LEU A 316 2.88 -10.23 5.80
N THR A 317 2.64 -11.25 4.97
CA THR A 317 3.66 -11.95 4.20
C THR A 317 3.51 -11.62 2.72
N LEU A 318 4.59 -11.12 2.12
CA LEU A 318 4.73 -10.90 0.68
C LEU A 318 5.27 -12.16 0.03
N ALA A 319 4.62 -12.60 -1.05
CA ALA A 319 5.05 -13.74 -1.83
C ALA A 319 6.46 -13.55 -2.41
N GLY A 320 7.24 -14.63 -2.40
CA GLY A 320 8.58 -14.67 -3.00
C GLY A 320 8.59 -14.95 -4.51
N PHE A 321 7.42 -14.92 -5.16
CA PHE A 321 7.21 -15.27 -6.57
C PHE A 321 6.29 -14.24 -7.24
N GLN A 322 6.19 -14.29 -8.57
CA GLN A 322 5.43 -13.31 -9.34
C GLN A 322 3.92 -13.45 -9.11
N TRP A 323 3.21 -12.33 -9.09
CA TRP A 323 1.75 -12.27 -8.94
C TRP A 323 0.98 -13.09 -9.99
N ASN A 324 1.55 -13.30 -11.17
CA ASN A 324 0.95 -14.08 -12.26
C ASN A 324 1.41 -15.55 -12.31
N ASP A 325 2.16 -16.03 -11.31
CA ASP A 325 2.56 -17.44 -11.21
C ASP A 325 1.53 -18.26 -10.43
N ALA A 326 0.40 -18.52 -11.09
CA ALA A 326 -0.71 -19.28 -10.54
C ALA A 326 -0.34 -20.72 -10.08
N PRO A 327 0.47 -21.51 -10.82
CA PRO A 327 0.97 -22.79 -10.35
C PRO A 327 1.74 -22.71 -9.03
N THR A 328 2.63 -21.71 -8.89
CA THR A 328 3.39 -21.51 -7.66
C THR A 328 2.49 -21.06 -6.50
N LEU A 329 1.50 -20.20 -6.75
CA LEU A 329 0.50 -19.84 -5.72
C LEU A 329 -0.22 -21.10 -5.18
N ALA A 330 -0.73 -21.95 -6.07
CA ALA A 330 -1.42 -23.18 -5.69
C ALA A 330 -0.47 -24.16 -4.95
N ALA A 331 0.73 -24.36 -5.47
CA ALA A 331 1.71 -25.25 -4.85
C ALA A 331 2.12 -24.76 -3.46
N SER A 332 2.36 -23.45 -3.29
CA SER A 332 2.77 -22.87 -2.02
C SER A 332 1.74 -23.09 -0.91
N LEU A 333 0.45 -22.93 -1.24
CA LEU A 333 -0.66 -23.00 -0.29
C LEU A 333 -1.13 -24.42 0.01
N PHE A 334 -1.03 -25.36 -0.95
CA PHE A 334 -1.71 -26.67 -0.84
C PHE A 334 -0.79 -27.89 -0.83
N THR A 335 0.53 -27.71 -0.97
CA THR A 335 1.49 -28.83 -0.97
C THR A 335 2.60 -28.67 0.08
N GLN A 336 3.24 -29.77 0.45
CA GLN A 336 4.30 -29.84 1.48
C GLN A 336 5.69 -30.16 0.91
N ASN A 337 5.78 -30.67 -0.31
CA ASN A 337 7.00 -31.25 -0.86
C ASN A 337 7.45 -30.62 -2.17
N THR A 338 7.18 -29.33 -2.37
CA THR A 338 7.70 -28.53 -3.48
C THR A 338 8.63 -27.43 -2.98
N PRO A 339 9.51 -26.85 -3.83
CA PRO A 339 10.38 -25.73 -3.43
C PRO A 339 9.63 -24.48 -2.94
N TYR A 340 8.33 -24.38 -3.25
CA TYR A 340 7.48 -23.24 -2.91
C TYR A 340 6.54 -23.53 -1.73
N SER A 341 6.51 -24.78 -1.26
CA SER A 341 5.68 -25.20 -0.14
C SER A 341 6.08 -24.49 1.14
N SER A 342 5.08 -24.09 1.93
CA SER A 342 5.30 -23.60 3.29
C SER A 342 4.49 -24.42 4.29
N GLN A 343 5.18 -24.96 5.29
CA GLN A 343 4.53 -25.69 6.38
C GLN A 343 3.60 -24.79 7.21
N ALA A 344 3.79 -23.47 7.15
CA ALA A 344 2.96 -22.50 7.87
C ALA A 344 1.47 -22.58 7.47
N PHE A 345 1.15 -23.08 6.28
CA PHE A 345 -0.22 -23.17 5.79
C PHE A 345 -0.94 -24.48 6.18
N ASN A 346 -0.19 -25.53 6.54
CA ASN A 346 -0.80 -26.81 6.94
C ASN A 346 -1.56 -26.67 8.28
N GLN A 347 -2.77 -27.23 8.37
CA GLN A 347 -3.65 -27.11 9.54
C GLN A 347 -3.87 -25.65 9.99
N ALA A 348 -3.87 -24.72 9.03
CA ALA A 348 -3.94 -23.29 9.31
C ALA A 348 -5.11 -22.63 8.57
N THR A 349 -5.59 -21.52 9.12
CA THR A 349 -6.43 -20.57 8.40
C THR A 349 -5.52 -19.52 7.77
N THR A 350 -5.65 -19.32 6.46
CA THR A 350 -4.84 -18.37 5.68
C THR A 350 -5.74 -17.43 4.89
N LEU A 351 -5.45 -16.13 4.97
CA LEU A 351 -6.08 -15.11 4.14
C LEU A 351 -5.14 -14.75 2.99
N VAL A 352 -5.65 -14.75 1.77
CA VAL A 352 -4.88 -14.46 0.55
C VAL A 352 -5.51 -13.29 -0.19
N ALA A 353 -4.75 -12.23 -0.44
CA ALA A 353 -5.17 -11.11 -1.28
C ALA A 353 -4.38 -11.08 -2.58
N TRP A 354 -5.06 -11.17 -3.73
CA TRP A 354 -4.40 -11.42 -5.01
C TRP A 354 -5.17 -10.86 -6.23
N GLU A 355 -4.62 -11.05 -7.43
CA GLU A 355 -5.30 -10.82 -8.71
C GLU A 355 -6.36 -11.90 -8.98
N HIS A 356 -7.58 -11.50 -9.35
CA HIS A 356 -8.72 -12.41 -9.50
C HIS A 356 -8.53 -13.45 -10.61
N GLU A 357 -7.97 -13.05 -11.76
CA GLU A 357 -7.66 -13.96 -12.86
C GLU A 357 -6.68 -15.06 -12.42
N HIS A 358 -5.63 -14.68 -11.69
CA HIS A 358 -4.62 -15.63 -11.24
C HIS A 358 -5.06 -16.48 -10.04
N ILE A 359 -6.04 -16.01 -9.24
CA ILE A 359 -6.73 -16.90 -8.29
C ILE A 359 -7.47 -18.00 -9.06
N GLN A 360 -8.23 -17.63 -10.10
CA GLN A 360 -8.94 -18.58 -10.93
C GLN A 360 -8.00 -19.58 -11.60
N GLU A 361 -6.90 -19.12 -12.20
CA GLU A 361 -5.88 -19.99 -12.78
C GLU A 361 -5.21 -20.91 -11.75
N ALA A 362 -4.96 -20.40 -10.53
CA ALA A 362 -4.36 -21.21 -9.47
C ALA A 362 -5.30 -22.34 -9.05
N PHE A 363 -6.62 -22.07 -9.01
CA PHE A 363 -7.62 -23.08 -8.71
C PHE A 363 -7.71 -24.08 -9.87
N GLN A 364 -7.70 -23.61 -11.12
CA GLN A 364 -7.66 -24.49 -12.29
C GLN A 364 -6.44 -25.42 -12.26
N TYR A 365 -5.26 -24.91 -11.93
CA TYR A 365 -4.05 -25.73 -11.76
C TYR A 365 -4.17 -26.71 -10.59
N LEU A 366 -4.68 -26.25 -9.44
CA LEU A 366 -4.89 -27.08 -8.25
C LEU A 366 -5.80 -28.27 -8.56
N PHE A 367 -6.94 -28.05 -9.22
CA PHE A 367 -7.88 -29.13 -9.51
C PHE A 367 -7.45 -30.00 -10.70
N ASN A 368 -6.98 -29.42 -11.81
CA ASN A 368 -6.57 -30.20 -12.99
C ASN A 368 -5.27 -30.98 -12.76
N THR A 369 -4.25 -30.35 -12.15
CA THR A 369 -2.90 -30.91 -12.08
C THR A 369 -2.60 -31.54 -10.74
N LEU A 370 -2.84 -30.83 -9.63
CA LEU A 370 -2.49 -31.35 -8.31
C LEU A 370 -3.49 -32.43 -7.88
N TYR A 371 -4.79 -32.12 -7.91
CA TYR A 371 -5.87 -33.05 -7.54
C TYR A 371 -6.32 -33.99 -8.67
N GLN A 372 -5.79 -33.84 -9.89
CA GLN A 372 -6.10 -34.71 -11.04
C GLN A 372 -7.61 -34.89 -11.27
N ASN A 373 -8.38 -33.83 -11.06
CA ASN A 373 -9.83 -33.82 -11.10
C ASN A 373 -10.35 -32.70 -12.04
N PRO A 374 -10.34 -32.95 -13.36
CA PRO A 374 -10.79 -31.96 -14.35
C PRO A 374 -12.28 -31.63 -14.24
N GLU A 375 -13.12 -32.56 -13.76
CA GLU A 375 -14.55 -32.30 -13.53
C GLU A 375 -14.78 -31.28 -12.41
N ALA A 376 -13.96 -31.31 -11.36
CA ALA A 376 -14.00 -30.29 -10.32
C ALA A 376 -13.52 -28.93 -10.85
N ALA A 377 -12.49 -28.93 -11.71
CA ALA A 377 -11.97 -27.71 -12.32
C ALA A 377 -13.02 -26.98 -13.19
N GLN A 378 -13.88 -27.74 -13.90
CA GLN A 378 -14.98 -27.19 -14.69
C GLN A 378 -16.10 -26.55 -13.84
N LYS A 379 -16.15 -26.83 -12.54
CA LYS A 379 -17.14 -26.25 -11.61
C LYS A 379 -16.69 -24.91 -11.03
N ILE A 380 -15.45 -24.48 -11.26
CA ILE A 380 -14.95 -23.19 -10.80
C ILE A 380 -15.66 -22.09 -11.61
N PRO A 381 -16.44 -21.21 -10.97
CA PRO A 381 -17.09 -20.12 -11.67
C PRO A 381 -16.05 -19.11 -12.18
N GLN A 382 -16.39 -18.40 -13.27
CA GLN A 382 -15.59 -17.26 -13.70
C GLN A 382 -15.75 -16.11 -12.69
N TRP A 383 -14.64 -15.54 -12.22
CA TRP A 383 -14.68 -14.34 -11.38
C TRP A 383 -14.81 -13.11 -12.28
N SER A 384 -15.93 -12.39 -12.21
CA SER A 384 -16.19 -11.21 -13.06
C SER A 384 -15.21 -10.07 -12.78
N PHE A 385 -14.72 -9.36 -13.81
CA PHE A 385 -13.87 -8.17 -13.67
C PHE A 385 -14.47 -7.06 -12.80
N THR A 386 -15.79 -6.98 -12.68
CA THR A 386 -16.49 -5.96 -11.88
C THR A 386 -16.87 -6.41 -10.47
N ASP A 387 -16.61 -7.67 -10.11
CA ASP A 387 -17.03 -8.26 -8.84
C ASP A 387 -15.96 -8.17 -7.75
N TYR A 388 -15.89 -7.04 -7.05
CA TYR A 388 -14.97 -6.84 -5.90
C TYR A 388 -15.50 -7.37 -4.57
N ASP A 389 -16.66 -8.04 -4.56
CA ASP A 389 -17.38 -8.42 -3.34
C ASP A 389 -17.31 -9.90 -2.99
N THR A 390 -17.13 -10.74 -4.01
CA THR A 390 -17.03 -12.18 -3.83
C THR A 390 -15.79 -12.58 -3.02
N LEU A 391 -15.96 -13.61 -2.21
CA LEU A 391 -14.93 -14.29 -1.45
C LEU A 391 -14.89 -15.75 -1.89
N TRP A 392 -13.71 -16.28 -2.21
CA TRP A 392 -13.55 -17.71 -2.50
C TRP A 392 -12.86 -18.42 -1.35
N LYS A 393 -13.32 -19.61 -1.00
CA LYS A 393 -12.79 -20.40 0.11
C LYS A 393 -12.47 -21.80 -0.37
N LEU A 394 -11.26 -22.26 -0.05
CA LEU A 394 -10.84 -23.65 -0.17
C LEU A 394 -10.57 -24.21 1.23
N GLN A 395 -11.16 -25.35 1.56
CA GLN A 395 -10.98 -26.00 2.84
C GLN A 395 -10.57 -27.45 2.64
N THR A 396 -9.47 -27.89 3.27
CA THR A 396 -9.10 -29.30 3.28
C THR A 396 -9.52 -29.98 4.58
N ASN A 397 -10.01 -31.21 4.49
CA ASN A 397 -10.28 -32.03 5.66
C ASN A 397 -9.01 -32.78 6.13
N ASP A 398 -9.11 -33.59 7.18
CA ASP A 398 -7.99 -34.38 7.72
C ASP A 398 -7.43 -35.43 6.75
N LYS A 399 -8.22 -35.82 5.74
CA LYS A 399 -7.81 -36.76 4.69
C LYS A 399 -7.13 -36.04 3.51
N GLY A 400 -7.26 -34.71 3.44
CA GLY A 400 -6.81 -33.87 2.34
C GLY A 400 -7.78 -33.79 1.17
N ASP A 401 -9.05 -34.18 1.36
CA ASP A 401 -10.08 -33.81 0.37
C ASP A 401 -10.35 -32.32 0.49
N ILE A 402 -10.57 -31.65 -0.64
CA ILE A 402 -10.70 -30.20 -0.72
C ILE A 402 -12.10 -29.78 -1.14
N THR A 403 -12.68 -28.83 -0.42
CA THR A 403 -13.98 -28.23 -0.71
C THR A 403 -13.79 -26.80 -1.16
N PHE A 404 -14.30 -26.48 -2.35
CA PHE A 404 -14.51 -25.11 -2.82
C PHE A 404 -15.86 -24.60 -2.35
N SER A 405 -15.90 -23.34 -1.95
CA SER A 405 -17.14 -22.58 -1.75
C SER A 405 -16.90 -21.10 -2.02
N ASN A 406 -17.91 -20.37 -2.48
CA ASN A 406 -17.88 -18.91 -2.55
C ASN A 406 -18.99 -18.27 -1.72
N SER A 407 -18.73 -17.05 -1.30
CA SER A 407 -19.68 -16.16 -0.64
C SER A 407 -19.35 -14.71 -1.05
N CYS A 408 -19.87 -13.72 -0.35
CA CYS A 408 -19.51 -12.33 -0.58
C CYS A 408 -19.54 -11.52 0.72
N GLU A 409 -18.87 -10.36 0.75
CA GLU A 409 -18.87 -9.44 1.90
C GLU A 409 -20.22 -8.73 2.05
N GLY A 410 -20.97 -8.57 0.96
CA GLY A 410 -22.26 -7.90 0.93
C GLY A 410 -22.15 -6.39 0.75
N ILE A 411 -21.04 -5.90 0.22
CA ILE A 411 -20.75 -4.48 -0.01
C ILE A 411 -20.92 -4.19 -1.50
N ASP A 412 -21.88 -3.32 -1.81
CA ASP A 412 -22.05 -2.79 -3.17
C ASP A 412 -20.94 -1.79 -3.50
N SER A 413 -19.93 -2.23 -4.25
CA SER A 413 -18.81 -1.38 -4.67
C SER A 413 -19.26 -0.15 -5.47
N ASN A 414 -20.36 -0.23 -6.22
CA ASN A 414 -20.86 0.91 -7.00
C ASN A 414 -21.51 1.98 -6.12
N ALA A 415 -21.93 1.62 -4.91
CA ALA A 415 -22.50 2.54 -3.93
C ALA A 415 -21.44 3.24 -3.07
N LEU A 416 -20.17 2.83 -3.16
CA LEU A 416 -19.07 3.48 -2.43
C LEU A 416 -18.78 4.87 -3.03
N PRO A 417 -18.44 5.88 -2.21
CA PRO A 417 -18.16 7.23 -2.72
C PRO A 417 -16.96 7.27 -3.67
N SER A 418 -17.09 8.04 -4.75
CA SER A 418 -16.00 8.30 -5.71
C SER A 418 -14.92 9.25 -5.17
N THR A 419 -15.18 9.94 -4.07
CA THR A 419 -14.20 10.74 -3.33
C THR A 419 -13.57 9.92 -2.22
N CYS A 420 -12.28 10.12 -1.96
CA CYS A 420 -11.55 9.34 -0.97
C CYS A 420 -12.06 9.65 0.45
N PRO A 421 -11.95 8.71 1.40
CA PRO A 421 -12.24 8.98 2.80
C PRO A 421 -11.50 10.21 3.32
N ALA A 422 -12.24 11.12 3.96
CA ALA A 422 -11.65 12.28 4.62
C ALA A 422 -11.50 12.02 6.11
N PHE A 423 -10.30 12.15 6.63
CA PHE A 423 -10.01 12.03 8.06
C PHE A 423 -9.83 13.43 8.66
N PRO A 424 -10.44 13.73 9.82
CA PRO A 424 -10.28 15.02 10.46
C PRO A 424 -8.86 15.13 11.03
N VAL A 425 -8.18 16.24 10.73
CA VAL A 425 -6.94 16.59 11.42
C VAL A 425 -7.29 16.84 12.89
N GLY A 426 -6.68 16.09 13.81
CA GLY A 426 -6.84 16.35 15.24
C GLY A 426 -6.49 17.81 15.54
N THR A 427 -7.50 18.62 15.85
CA THR A 427 -7.29 20.04 16.18
C THR A 427 -6.62 20.14 17.55
N LYS A 428 -5.69 21.10 17.68
CA LYS A 428 -4.89 21.29 18.89
C LYS A 428 -5.73 21.62 20.12
#